data_AF-A0A919FV26-F1
#
_entry.id   AF-A0A919FV26-F1
#
_cell.length_a   1.000
_cell.length_b   1.000
_cell.length_c   1.000
_cell.angle_alpha   90.00
_cell.angle_beta   90.00
_cell.angle_gamma   90.00
#
_symmetry.space_group_name_H-M   'P 1'
#
loop_
_entity.id
_entity.type
_entity.pdbx_description
1 polymer ?
#
loop_
_entity_poly.entity_id
_entity_poly.type
_entity_poly.pdbx_seq_one_letter_code
_entity_poly.pdbx_strand_id
1 'polypeptide(L)'
;MTRTGPWTGSAWWEHLARVVPLAGEVARSEVQAATDAGLDSELMTDGFVTELVTAELIARVREGDTAARDAMIALGAELEVGPPVVGEEVVSGYLIHVPSPGEPHDEITDTLGPRVRAALDQDRDHRNEPAVAAFLDRLLLAVPALRPLADEERYGYHNEVLAHPFLGDVVQREVALLTGGASLEMDDEWPEEDQAEVRRLYTSAAPDPSAEVRAVLGFLEAELGTDADVDNLIAVAFLEMLPYEDEPGAEIVEMLGAGLRAVLDRQREA
;
A
#
# COMPACT_ATOMS: atom_id res chain seq x y z
N MET A 1 5.21 27.19 8.81
CA MET A 1 5.30 27.53 7.37
C MET A 1 6.75 27.71 6.97
N THR A 2 7.48 26.59 6.94
CA THR A 2 8.60 26.39 6.01
C THR A 2 8.06 26.47 4.58
N ARG A 3 8.91 26.88 3.62
CA ARG A 3 8.58 26.74 2.20
C ARG A 3 9.03 25.36 1.75
N THR A 4 8.08 24.46 1.50
CA THR A 4 8.28 23.42 0.50
C THR A 4 8.31 24.11 -0.88
N GLY A 5 9.39 23.86 -1.61
CA GLY A 5 9.44 23.98 -3.07
C GLY A 5 9.75 22.58 -3.63
N PRO A 6 9.94 22.44 -4.95
CA PRO A 6 10.36 21.16 -5.55
C PRO A 6 11.73 20.68 -5.01
N TRP A 7 12.07 19.37 -5.13
CA TRP A 7 13.34 18.78 -4.60
C TRP A 7 14.61 19.51 -5.05
N THR A 8 14.52 20.28 -6.13
CA THR A 8 15.58 21.04 -6.80
C THR A 8 16.03 22.27 -5.98
N GLY A 9 16.40 22.05 -4.72
CA GLY A 9 16.94 23.06 -3.81
C GLY A 9 16.61 22.85 -2.32
N SER A 10 16.15 21.67 -1.90
CA SER A 10 16.00 21.38 -0.47
C SER A 10 17.38 21.21 0.17
N ALA A 11 17.63 21.94 1.26
CA ALA A 11 18.91 21.88 1.97
C ALA A 11 19.15 20.51 2.63
N TRP A 12 18.11 19.69 2.75
CA TRP A 12 18.18 18.29 3.16
C TRP A 12 18.76 17.41 2.05
N TRP A 13 18.21 17.46 0.84
CA TRP A 13 18.75 16.69 -0.30
C TRP A 13 20.14 17.17 -0.74
N GLU A 14 20.44 18.47 -0.68
CA GLU A 14 21.80 18.99 -0.90
C GLU A 14 22.83 18.47 0.12
N HIS A 15 22.38 18.11 1.33
CA HIS A 15 23.20 17.47 2.35
C HIS A 15 23.29 15.96 2.12
N LEU A 16 22.14 15.25 2.01
CA LEU A 16 22.08 13.80 1.76
C LEU A 16 22.92 13.38 0.54
N ALA A 17 22.78 14.07 -0.60
CA ALA A 17 23.55 13.75 -1.81
C ALA A 17 25.07 13.92 -1.68
N ARG A 18 25.55 14.49 -0.57
CA ARG A 18 26.97 14.68 -0.23
C ARG A 18 27.49 13.64 0.76
N VAL A 19 26.63 13.13 1.65
CA VAL A 19 26.98 12.16 2.70
C VAL A 19 26.58 10.73 2.35
N VAL A 20 25.51 10.55 1.57
CA VAL A 20 25.08 9.30 0.93
C VAL A 20 24.99 9.51 -0.59
N PRO A 21 26.12 9.50 -1.33
CA PRO A 21 26.14 9.88 -2.75
C PRO A 21 25.22 9.05 -3.65
N LEU A 22 25.06 7.75 -3.37
CA LEU A 22 24.19 6.85 -4.14
C LEU A 22 22.71 7.24 -3.99
N ALA A 23 22.25 7.60 -2.79
CA ALA A 23 20.90 8.14 -2.59
C ALA A 23 20.72 9.47 -3.35
N GLY A 24 21.76 10.30 -3.43
CA GLY A 24 21.79 11.50 -4.28
C GLY A 24 21.96 11.26 -5.78
N GLU A 25 22.21 10.03 -6.22
CA GLU A 25 22.16 9.60 -7.63
C GLU A 25 20.77 9.06 -7.97
N VAL A 26 20.22 8.17 -7.13
CA VAL A 26 18.84 7.68 -7.22
C VAL A 26 17.84 8.86 -7.17
N ALA A 27 17.97 9.80 -6.23
CA ALA A 27 17.08 10.97 -6.14
C ALA A 27 17.10 11.88 -7.40
N ARG A 28 18.14 11.81 -8.23
CA ARG A 28 18.19 12.52 -9.52
C ARG A 28 17.67 11.69 -10.69
N SER A 29 17.70 10.37 -10.57
CA SER A 29 17.05 9.43 -11.49
C SER A 29 15.53 9.51 -11.33
N GLU A 30 15.01 9.37 -10.10
CA GLU A 30 13.58 9.17 -9.89
C GLU A 30 12.74 10.46 -10.01
N VAL A 31 13.22 11.63 -9.56
CA VAL A 31 12.49 12.93 -9.75
C VAL A 31 12.57 13.13 -11.30
N GLN A 32 13.71 12.91 -11.98
CA GLN A 32 13.74 13.03 -13.46
C GLN A 32 12.74 12.09 -14.18
N ALA A 33 12.69 10.80 -13.83
CA ALA A 33 11.75 9.84 -14.42
C ALA A 33 10.28 10.23 -14.18
N ALA A 34 9.93 10.62 -12.94
CA ALA A 34 8.60 11.10 -12.60
C ALA A 34 8.24 12.42 -13.33
N THR A 35 9.22 13.29 -13.59
CA THR A 35 9.03 14.52 -14.41
C THR A 35 8.69 14.16 -15.85
N ASP A 36 9.41 13.21 -16.44
CA ASP A 36 9.21 12.80 -17.83
C ASP A 36 7.90 12.00 -18.01
N ALA A 37 7.42 11.34 -16.95
CA ALA A 37 6.07 10.78 -16.84
C ALA A 37 4.96 11.85 -16.64
N GLY A 38 5.33 13.11 -16.40
CA GLY A 38 4.40 14.24 -16.28
C GLY A 38 3.84 14.51 -14.88
N LEU A 39 4.41 13.91 -13.83
CA LEU A 39 3.99 14.17 -12.44
C LEU A 39 4.39 15.59 -12.01
N ASP A 40 3.49 16.30 -11.31
CA ASP A 40 3.69 17.72 -10.99
C ASP A 40 4.78 17.92 -9.94
N SER A 41 5.74 18.81 -10.27
CA SER A 41 6.77 19.36 -9.39
C SER A 41 6.28 19.86 -8.02
N GLU A 42 5.00 20.24 -7.85
CA GLU A 42 4.44 20.64 -6.54
C GLU A 42 4.12 19.45 -5.62
N LEU A 43 3.94 18.23 -6.14
CA LEU A 43 3.76 17.00 -5.35
C LEU A 43 5.08 16.46 -4.80
N MET A 44 6.21 17.00 -5.27
CA MET A 44 7.55 16.45 -5.11
C MET A 44 8.20 16.87 -3.78
N THR A 45 7.57 16.50 -2.67
CA THR A 45 8.03 16.83 -1.31
C THR A 45 9.30 16.07 -0.93
N ASP A 46 10.02 16.54 0.10
CA ASP A 46 11.16 15.81 0.66
C ASP A 46 10.78 14.38 1.10
N GLY A 47 9.53 14.17 1.54
CA GLY A 47 8.99 12.86 1.93
C GLY A 47 8.83 11.92 0.74
N PHE A 48 8.11 12.35 -0.29
CA PHE A 48 7.86 11.57 -1.51
C PHE A 48 9.16 11.17 -2.24
N VAL A 49 10.17 12.05 -2.26
CA VAL A 49 11.49 11.68 -2.79
C VAL A 49 12.22 10.67 -1.91
N THR A 50 12.01 10.70 -0.59
CA THR A 50 12.64 9.71 0.31
C THR A 50 12.01 8.32 0.10
N GLU A 51 10.71 8.26 -0.11
CA GLU A 51 9.97 7.05 -0.50
C GLU A 51 10.53 6.47 -1.81
N LEU A 52 10.49 7.22 -2.92
CA LEU A 52 11.05 6.80 -4.21
C LEU A 52 12.51 6.32 -4.12
N VAL A 53 13.36 7.06 -3.38
CA VAL A 53 14.78 6.71 -3.22
C VAL A 53 14.95 5.42 -2.43
N THR A 54 14.13 5.16 -1.42
CA THR A 54 14.29 3.98 -0.57
C THR A 54 13.62 2.75 -1.17
N ALA A 55 12.55 2.92 -1.96
CA ALA A 55 11.99 1.89 -2.83
C ALA A 55 13.06 1.33 -3.80
N GLU A 56 13.68 2.21 -4.60
CA GLU A 56 14.69 1.83 -5.60
C GLU A 56 15.98 1.28 -4.95
N LEU A 57 16.42 1.84 -3.81
CA LEU A 57 17.52 1.24 -3.06
C LEU A 57 17.17 -0.17 -2.55
N ILE A 58 15.96 -0.41 -2.07
CA ILE A 58 15.54 -1.73 -1.55
C ILE A 58 15.30 -2.74 -2.69
N ALA A 59 14.85 -2.31 -3.87
CA ALA A 59 14.84 -3.15 -5.07
C ALA A 59 16.26 -3.67 -5.38
N ARG A 60 17.26 -2.78 -5.44
CA ARG A 60 18.67 -3.15 -5.65
C ARG A 60 19.24 -4.01 -4.51
N VAL A 61 18.82 -3.81 -3.26
CA VAL A 61 19.20 -4.68 -2.13
C VAL A 61 18.71 -6.11 -2.34
N ARG A 62 17.47 -6.29 -2.82
CA ARG A 62 16.89 -7.61 -3.14
C ARG A 62 17.62 -8.30 -4.32
N GLU A 63 18.14 -7.52 -5.28
CA GLU A 63 19.06 -8.01 -6.32
C GLU A 63 20.47 -8.34 -5.81
N GLY A 64 20.82 -7.94 -4.58
CA GLY A 64 22.10 -8.20 -3.93
C GLY A 64 23.12 -7.04 -3.99
N ASP A 65 22.71 -5.82 -4.35
CA ASP A 65 23.60 -4.66 -4.33
C ASP A 65 23.93 -4.22 -2.89
N THR A 66 25.13 -4.62 -2.46
CA THR A 66 25.71 -4.19 -1.17
C THR A 66 25.89 -2.68 -1.04
N ALA A 67 26.06 -1.94 -2.14
CA ALA A 67 26.20 -0.48 -2.09
C ALA A 67 24.84 0.19 -1.82
N ALA A 68 23.76 -0.34 -2.39
CA ALA A 68 22.40 0.09 -2.08
C ALA A 68 22.03 -0.19 -0.61
N ARG A 69 22.40 -1.36 -0.08
CA ARG A 69 22.23 -1.68 1.36
C ARG A 69 22.99 -0.69 2.24
N ASP A 70 24.28 -0.48 1.95
CA ASP A 70 25.11 0.41 2.76
C ASP A 70 24.63 1.86 2.67
N ALA A 71 23.97 2.26 1.57
CA ALA A 71 23.25 3.52 1.44
C ALA A 71 21.96 3.58 2.28
N MET A 72 21.14 2.52 2.33
CA MET A 72 19.97 2.44 3.23
C MET A 72 20.34 2.57 4.70
N ILE A 73 21.45 1.94 5.11
CA ILE A 73 22.01 2.05 6.46
C ILE A 73 22.49 3.49 6.73
N ALA A 74 23.19 4.10 5.77
CA ALA A 74 23.66 5.48 5.90
C ALA A 74 22.52 6.51 5.94
N LEU A 75 21.44 6.31 5.18
CA LEU A 75 20.22 7.13 5.26
C LEU A 75 19.58 7.04 6.65
N GLY A 76 19.46 5.84 7.23
CA GLY A 76 18.95 5.66 8.59
C GLY A 76 19.80 6.38 9.65
N ALA A 77 21.13 6.38 9.48
CA ALA A 77 22.05 7.10 10.36
C ALA A 77 21.95 8.64 10.22
N GLU A 78 21.82 9.17 9.00
CA GLU A 78 21.61 10.61 8.76
C GLU A 78 20.22 11.07 9.22
N LEU A 79 19.20 10.20 9.17
CA LEU A 79 17.90 10.45 9.79
C LEU A 79 17.99 10.48 11.33
N GLU A 80 18.73 9.56 11.96
CA GLU A 80 18.94 9.55 13.41
C GLU A 80 19.58 10.85 13.91
N VAL A 81 20.65 11.30 13.23
CA VAL A 81 21.46 12.48 13.60
C VAL A 81 20.87 13.79 13.06
N GLY A 82 19.90 13.71 12.12
CA GLY A 82 19.40 14.82 11.33
C GLY A 82 18.83 16.00 12.13
N PRO A 83 18.83 17.21 11.55
CA PRO A 83 18.28 18.39 12.20
C PRO A 83 16.77 18.22 12.49
N PRO A 84 16.22 18.85 13.54
CA PRO A 84 14.80 18.73 13.95
C PRO A 84 13.83 19.49 13.01
N VAL A 85 14.16 19.53 11.72
CA VAL A 85 13.38 20.10 10.61
C VAL A 85 13.20 19.05 9.50
N VAL A 86 13.82 17.87 9.62
CA VAL A 86 13.40 16.66 8.90
C VAL A 86 11.97 16.36 9.32
N GLY A 87 11.02 16.51 8.41
CA GLY A 87 9.60 16.30 8.68
C GLY A 87 9.27 14.82 8.95
N GLU A 88 8.15 14.57 9.61
CA GLU A 88 7.66 13.21 9.86
C GLU A 88 7.43 12.46 8.54
N GLU A 89 6.97 13.16 7.49
CA GLU A 89 6.89 12.69 6.09
C GLU A 89 8.20 12.08 5.56
N VAL A 90 9.36 12.67 5.88
CA VAL A 90 10.68 12.20 5.43
C VAL A 90 11.11 10.94 6.18
N VAL A 91 10.76 10.83 7.47
CA VAL A 91 10.98 9.61 8.23
C VAL A 91 10.04 8.51 7.72
N SER A 92 8.76 8.82 7.51
CA SER A 92 7.74 7.91 6.99
C SER A 92 8.15 7.31 5.64
N GLY A 93 8.54 8.15 4.67
CA GLY A 93 9.01 7.71 3.35
C GLY A 93 10.17 6.72 3.42
N TYR A 94 11.08 6.88 4.39
CA TYR A 94 12.15 5.90 4.62
C TYR A 94 11.66 4.61 5.26
N LEU A 95 10.77 4.70 6.26
CA LEU A 95 10.33 3.55 7.05
C LEU A 95 9.46 2.56 6.26
N ILE A 96 8.68 3.02 5.27
CA ILE A 96 7.85 2.19 4.39
C ILE A 96 8.66 1.03 3.77
N HIS A 97 9.91 1.28 3.37
CA HIS A 97 10.75 0.31 2.66
C HIS A 97 11.78 -0.41 3.54
N VAL A 98 11.89 -0.08 4.83
CA VAL A 98 12.76 -0.80 5.78
C VAL A 98 12.21 -2.21 6.06
N PRO A 99 12.97 -3.31 5.91
CA PRO A 99 12.45 -4.66 6.17
C PRO A 99 11.92 -4.86 7.60
N SER A 100 10.96 -5.77 7.80
CA SER A 100 10.54 -6.17 9.16
C SER A 100 11.58 -7.09 9.82
N PRO A 101 11.67 -7.12 11.17
CA PRO A 101 12.52 -8.09 11.86
C PRO A 101 12.15 -9.53 11.50
N GLY A 102 13.09 -10.30 10.96
CA GLY A 102 12.88 -11.65 10.43
C GLY A 102 12.55 -11.75 8.93
N GLU A 103 12.39 -10.63 8.23
CA GLU A 103 12.37 -10.58 6.75
C GLU A 103 13.80 -10.65 6.17
N PRO A 104 13.96 -10.96 4.87
CA PRO A 104 15.24 -10.75 4.18
C PRO A 104 15.72 -9.31 4.32
N HIS A 105 17.01 -9.14 4.64
CA HIS A 105 17.70 -7.85 4.83
C HIS A 105 17.33 -7.06 6.10
N ASP A 106 16.79 -7.72 7.12
CA ASP A 106 16.55 -7.13 8.45
C ASP A 106 17.80 -6.59 9.15
N GLU A 107 19.01 -6.86 8.64
CA GLU A 107 20.25 -6.20 9.06
C GLU A 107 20.20 -4.66 8.91
N ILE A 108 19.38 -4.13 7.99
CA ILE A 108 19.14 -2.68 7.87
C ILE A 108 18.39 -2.20 9.12
N THR A 109 17.37 -2.93 9.53
CA THR A 109 16.44 -2.67 10.64
C THR A 109 17.12 -2.80 12.02
N ASP A 110 18.14 -3.64 12.09
CA ASP A 110 19.04 -3.78 13.26
C ASP A 110 20.08 -2.65 13.38
N THR A 111 20.37 -1.90 12.31
CA THR A 111 21.32 -0.77 12.36
C THR A 111 20.70 0.57 12.77
N LEU A 112 19.37 0.63 12.88
CA LEU A 112 18.65 1.87 13.18
C LEU A 112 18.99 2.43 14.56
N GLY A 113 19.19 3.76 14.61
CA GLY A 113 19.37 4.47 15.87
C GLY A 113 18.06 4.56 16.68
N PRO A 114 18.13 4.87 17.99
CA PRO A 114 16.96 4.85 18.87
C PRO A 114 15.79 5.74 18.45
N ARG A 115 16.01 6.88 17.79
CA ARG A 115 14.95 7.78 17.33
C ARG A 115 14.21 7.22 16.11
N VAL A 116 14.96 6.76 15.10
CA VAL A 116 14.37 6.17 13.88
C VAL A 116 13.75 4.81 14.20
N ARG A 117 14.38 4.02 15.08
CA ARG A 117 13.83 2.76 15.57
C ARG A 117 12.53 2.94 16.35
N ALA A 118 12.44 3.94 17.22
CA ALA A 118 11.19 4.24 17.93
C ALA A 118 10.06 4.70 16.99
N ALA A 119 10.38 5.41 15.90
CA ALA A 119 9.40 5.75 14.87
C ALA A 119 8.93 4.51 14.11
N LEU A 120 9.86 3.60 13.74
CA LEU A 120 9.50 2.30 13.14
C LEU A 120 8.65 1.43 14.07
N ASP A 121 9.00 1.38 15.35
CA ASP A 121 8.25 0.60 16.34
C ASP A 121 6.85 1.19 16.62
N GLN A 122 6.66 2.51 16.46
CA GLN A 122 5.35 3.16 16.54
C GLN A 122 4.49 2.85 15.30
N ASP A 123 5.08 2.92 14.11
CA ASP A 123 4.42 2.58 12.84
C ASP A 123 4.00 1.10 12.80
N ARG A 124 4.87 0.21 13.30
CA ARG A 124 4.67 -1.25 13.27
C ARG A 124 3.99 -1.86 14.48
N ASP A 125 3.60 -1.07 15.49
CA ASP A 125 2.59 -1.48 16.49
C ASP A 125 1.14 -1.25 15.98
N HIS A 126 0.95 -1.17 14.65
CA HIS A 126 -0.37 -1.19 14.02
C HIS A 126 -1.21 -2.35 14.53
N ARG A 127 -2.46 -2.03 14.88
CA ARG A 127 -3.51 -2.97 15.24
C ARG A 127 -4.82 -2.46 14.67
N ASN A 128 -5.66 -3.39 14.23
CA ASN A 128 -7.04 -3.11 13.93
C ASN A 128 -7.84 -2.95 15.24
N GLU A 129 -8.91 -2.16 15.21
CA GLU A 129 -9.86 -2.17 16.31
C GLU A 129 -10.46 -3.59 16.48
N PRO A 130 -10.74 -4.07 17.71
CA PRO A 130 -11.12 -5.47 17.92
C PRO A 130 -12.37 -5.94 17.16
N ALA A 131 -13.28 -5.02 16.82
CA ALA A 131 -14.43 -5.31 15.96
C ALA A 131 -14.00 -5.61 14.51
N VAL A 132 -13.11 -4.80 13.95
CA VAL A 132 -12.53 -4.95 12.61
C VAL A 132 -11.70 -6.23 12.53
N ALA A 133 -10.80 -6.48 13.49
CA ALA A 133 -9.99 -7.71 13.52
C ALA A 133 -10.89 -8.97 13.51
N ALA A 134 -11.93 -8.98 14.35
CA ALA A 134 -12.88 -10.08 14.40
C ALA A 134 -13.74 -10.20 13.13
N PHE A 135 -14.05 -9.10 12.44
CA PHE A 135 -14.74 -9.08 11.15
C PHE A 135 -13.88 -9.70 10.04
N LEU A 136 -12.59 -9.35 9.96
CA LEU A 136 -11.65 -9.94 9.01
C LEU A 136 -11.46 -11.45 9.25
N ASP A 137 -11.35 -11.88 10.50
CA ASP A 137 -11.33 -13.31 10.88
C ASP A 137 -12.60 -14.05 10.39
N ARG A 138 -13.78 -13.42 10.49
CA ARG A 138 -15.05 -13.98 9.97
C ARG A 138 -15.05 -14.03 8.44
N LEU A 139 -14.58 -12.97 7.77
CA LEU A 139 -14.50 -12.90 6.31
C LEU A 139 -13.57 -13.97 5.73
N LEU A 140 -12.36 -14.14 6.29
CA LEU A 140 -11.38 -15.14 5.86
C LEU A 140 -11.73 -16.58 6.25
N LEU A 141 -12.75 -16.76 7.10
CA LEU A 141 -13.40 -18.04 7.38
C LEU A 141 -14.58 -18.32 6.42
N ALA A 142 -15.36 -17.29 6.09
CA ALA A 142 -16.52 -17.40 5.19
C ALA A 142 -16.12 -17.51 3.71
N VAL A 143 -15.09 -16.77 3.28
CA VAL A 143 -14.56 -16.76 1.91
C VAL A 143 -13.04 -17.05 1.92
N PRO A 144 -12.63 -18.33 2.07
CA PRO A 144 -11.21 -18.69 2.15
C PRO A 144 -10.38 -18.34 0.90
N ALA A 145 -11.02 -18.01 -0.22
CA ALA A 145 -10.36 -17.57 -1.45
C ALA A 145 -9.68 -16.20 -1.34
N LEU A 146 -10.05 -15.38 -0.34
CA LEU A 146 -9.44 -14.06 -0.08
C LEU A 146 -8.14 -14.14 0.74
N ARG A 147 -7.77 -15.33 1.23
CA ARG A 147 -6.58 -15.52 2.07
C ARG A 147 -5.26 -15.08 1.43
N PRO A 148 -5.00 -15.33 0.12
CA PRO A 148 -3.79 -14.81 -0.52
C PRO A 148 -3.65 -13.29 -0.40
N LEU A 149 -4.68 -12.52 -0.79
CA LEU A 149 -4.69 -11.06 -0.63
C LEU A 149 -4.46 -10.65 0.84
N ALA A 150 -5.13 -11.33 1.78
CA ALA A 150 -4.98 -11.07 3.21
C ALA A 150 -3.65 -11.55 3.81
N ASP A 151 -2.83 -12.26 3.05
CA ASP A 151 -1.48 -12.69 3.44
C ASP A 151 -0.41 -11.77 2.82
N GLU A 152 -0.65 -11.17 1.64
CA GLU A 152 0.15 -10.04 1.12
C GLU A 152 -0.07 -8.77 1.98
N GLU A 153 -1.32 -8.46 2.34
CA GLU A 153 -1.72 -7.28 3.12
C GLU A 153 -1.46 -7.38 4.63
N ARG A 154 -0.47 -8.18 5.06
CA ARG A 154 -0.07 -8.29 6.47
C ARG A 154 1.02 -7.29 6.81
N TYR A 155 0.81 -6.53 7.88
CA TYR A 155 1.76 -5.52 8.33
C TYR A 155 2.05 -5.55 9.83
N GLY A 156 3.18 -4.94 10.18
CA GLY A 156 3.59 -4.68 11.56
C GLY A 156 3.97 -5.93 12.35
N TYR A 157 4.34 -5.72 13.61
CA TYR A 157 4.84 -6.78 14.50
C TYR A 157 3.76 -7.76 14.98
N HIS A 158 2.49 -7.48 14.70
CA HIS A 158 1.35 -8.34 15.03
C HIS A 158 0.89 -9.17 13.84
N ASN A 159 1.48 -8.98 12.66
CA ASN A 159 1.15 -9.69 11.42
C ASN A 159 -0.35 -9.59 11.07
N GLU A 160 -0.92 -8.42 11.39
CA GLU A 160 -2.34 -8.10 11.22
C GLU A 160 -2.59 -7.61 9.79
N VAL A 161 -3.77 -7.91 9.27
CA VAL A 161 -4.18 -7.48 7.93
C VAL A 161 -4.47 -5.98 7.95
N LEU A 162 -3.91 -5.21 7.03
CA LEU A 162 -4.25 -3.80 6.83
C LEU A 162 -5.66 -3.70 6.25
N ALA A 163 -6.66 -3.48 7.11
CA ALA A 163 -8.07 -3.63 6.75
C ALA A 163 -8.51 -2.80 5.53
N HIS A 164 -7.94 -1.61 5.33
CA HIS A 164 -8.33 -0.68 4.28
C HIS A 164 -7.80 -1.07 2.88
N PRO A 165 -6.48 -1.20 2.64
CA PRO A 165 -5.97 -1.71 1.36
C PRO A 165 -6.50 -3.12 1.06
N PHE A 166 -6.56 -4.02 2.05
CA PHE A 166 -7.14 -5.35 1.86
C PHE A 166 -8.57 -5.34 1.30
N LEU A 167 -9.48 -4.49 1.80
CA LEU A 167 -10.82 -4.43 1.20
C LEU A 167 -10.84 -3.78 -0.19
N GLY A 168 -9.91 -2.87 -0.49
CA GLY A 168 -9.71 -2.35 -1.85
C GLY A 168 -9.27 -3.44 -2.82
N ASP A 169 -8.34 -4.29 -2.41
CA ASP A 169 -7.87 -5.46 -3.16
C ASP A 169 -8.98 -6.51 -3.34
N VAL A 170 -9.83 -6.72 -2.32
CA VAL A 170 -11.04 -7.55 -2.46
C VAL A 170 -11.98 -6.96 -3.51
N VAL A 171 -12.19 -5.64 -3.58
CA VAL A 171 -12.98 -5.03 -4.67
C VAL A 171 -12.34 -5.27 -6.03
N GLN A 172 -11.05 -4.95 -6.19
CA GLN A 172 -10.30 -5.18 -7.43
C GLN A 172 -10.42 -6.65 -7.90
N ARG A 173 -10.34 -7.60 -6.97
CA ARG A 173 -10.53 -9.05 -7.24
C ARG A 173 -11.95 -9.37 -7.67
N GLU A 174 -12.98 -8.96 -6.92
CA GLU A 174 -14.36 -9.32 -7.27
C GLU A 174 -14.78 -8.68 -8.60
N VAL A 175 -14.27 -7.48 -8.92
CA VAL A 175 -14.41 -6.83 -10.25
C VAL A 175 -13.67 -7.64 -11.34
N ALA A 176 -12.43 -8.06 -11.08
CA ALA A 176 -11.67 -8.93 -12.00
C ALA A 176 -12.34 -10.29 -12.25
N LEU A 177 -12.99 -10.88 -11.25
CA LEU A 177 -13.77 -12.12 -11.41
C LEU A 177 -14.97 -11.97 -12.36
N LEU A 178 -15.62 -10.80 -12.40
CA LEU A 178 -16.75 -10.56 -13.32
C LEU A 178 -16.27 -10.25 -14.74
N THR A 179 -15.24 -9.41 -14.87
CA THR A 179 -14.64 -9.02 -16.17
C THR A 179 -13.76 -10.10 -16.82
N GLY A 180 -13.48 -11.21 -16.12
CA GLY A 180 -12.54 -12.24 -16.56
C GLY A 180 -11.08 -11.79 -16.57
N GLY A 181 -10.72 -10.85 -15.70
CA GLY A 181 -9.41 -10.22 -15.60
C GLY A 181 -9.23 -8.95 -16.44
N ALA A 182 -10.24 -8.54 -17.22
CA ALA A 182 -10.11 -7.39 -18.12
C ALA A 182 -10.14 -6.01 -17.42
N SER A 183 -10.44 -5.96 -16.12
CA SER A 183 -10.27 -4.77 -15.27
C SER A 183 -8.87 -4.66 -14.62
N LEU A 184 -8.03 -5.69 -14.76
CA LEU A 184 -6.65 -5.62 -14.29
C LEU A 184 -5.83 -4.92 -15.38
N GLU A 185 -5.40 -3.68 -15.13
CA GLU A 185 -4.57 -2.90 -16.06
C GLU A 185 -3.12 -3.42 -16.09
N MET A 186 -2.97 -4.69 -16.49
CA MET A 186 -1.69 -5.37 -16.62
C MET A 186 -0.93 -4.80 -17.83
N ASP A 187 0.28 -4.29 -17.61
CA ASP A 187 1.17 -3.89 -18.69
C ASP A 187 1.74 -5.13 -19.41
N ASP A 188 1.82 -5.09 -20.74
CA ASP A 188 2.52 -6.09 -21.55
C ASP A 188 4.04 -6.07 -21.27
N GLU A 189 4.58 -4.97 -20.74
CA GLU A 189 5.99 -4.82 -20.34
C GLU A 189 6.31 -5.36 -18.93
N TRP A 190 5.31 -5.75 -18.12
CA TRP A 190 5.56 -6.37 -16.80
C TRP A 190 6.18 -7.77 -16.92
N PRO A 191 7.10 -8.16 -16.02
CA PRO A 191 7.66 -9.51 -15.96
C PRO A 191 6.62 -10.63 -15.95
N GLU A 192 6.91 -11.76 -16.62
CA GLU A 192 5.99 -12.91 -16.70
C GLU A 192 5.62 -13.49 -15.32
N GLU A 193 6.50 -13.32 -14.32
CA GLU A 193 6.27 -13.76 -12.93
C GLU A 193 5.23 -12.86 -12.23
N ASP A 194 5.41 -11.54 -12.28
CA ASP A 194 4.45 -10.56 -11.74
C ASP A 194 3.08 -10.68 -12.44
N GLN A 195 3.07 -10.88 -13.76
CA GLN A 195 1.83 -11.15 -14.50
C GLN A 195 1.15 -12.46 -14.06
N ALA A 196 1.92 -13.52 -13.76
CA ALA A 196 1.37 -14.77 -13.28
C ALA A 196 0.83 -14.63 -11.84
N GLU A 197 1.48 -13.82 -11.02
CA GLU A 197 1.15 -13.57 -9.63
C GLU A 197 -0.12 -12.72 -9.46
N VAL A 198 -0.24 -11.63 -10.22
CA VAL A 198 -1.48 -10.85 -10.33
C VAL A 198 -2.66 -11.74 -10.75
N ARG A 199 -2.45 -12.63 -11.74
CA ARG A 199 -3.49 -13.60 -12.14
C ARG A 199 -3.77 -14.64 -11.05
N ARG A 200 -2.79 -15.04 -10.23
CA ARG A 200 -2.96 -15.96 -9.08
C ARG A 200 -3.83 -15.35 -7.98
N LEU A 201 -3.63 -14.06 -7.68
CA LEU A 201 -4.34 -13.33 -6.62
C LEU A 201 -5.75 -12.92 -7.05
N TYR A 202 -5.87 -12.31 -8.23
CA TYR A 202 -7.06 -11.58 -8.67
C TYR A 202 -8.04 -12.38 -9.55
N THR A 203 -7.68 -13.60 -9.99
CA THR A 203 -8.59 -14.47 -10.75
C THR A 203 -8.92 -15.77 -10.00
N SER A 204 -9.97 -16.48 -10.44
CA SER A 204 -10.36 -17.77 -9.86
C SER A 204 -10.50 -18.84 -10.94
N ALA A 205 -10.06 -20.05 -10.61
CA ALA A 205 -10.30 -21.25 -11.40
C ALA A 205 -11.68 -21.91 -11.12
N ALA A 206 -12.55 -21.25 -10.34
CA ALA A 206 -13.89 -21.76 -10.01
C ALA A 206 -14.84 -21.76 -11.24
N PRO A 207 -15.74 -22.75 -11.37
CA PRO A 207 -16.69 -22.81 -12.49
C PRO A 207 -17.79 -21.73 -12.51
N ASP A 208 -17.96 -20.96 -11.44
CA ASP A 208 -18.89 -19.83 -11.32
C ASP A 208 -18.22 -18.73 -10.46
N PRO A 209 -17.35 -17.89 -11.05
CA PRO A 209 -16.69 -16.80 -10.32
C PRO A 209 -17.68 -15.84 -9.67
N SER A 210 -18.82 -15.59 -10.33
CA SER A 210 -19.89 -14.77 -9.77
C SER A 210 -20.52 -15.36 -8.51
N ALA A 211 -20.30 -16.64 -8.16
CA ALA A 211 -20.68 -17.21 -6.87
C ALA A 211 -19.72 -16.83 -5.73
N GLU A 212 -18.45 -16.57 -6.01
CA GLU A 212 -17.50 -16.01 -5.04
C GLU A 212 -17.89 -14.56 -4.73
N VAL A 213 -18.12 -13.75 -5.78
CA VAL A 213 -18.61 -12.36 -5.65
C VAL A 213 -19.90 -12.30 -4.83
N ARG A 214 -20.87 -13.20 -5.11
CA ARG A 214 -22.11 -13.33 -4.31
C ARG A 214 -21.87 -13.75 -2.86
N ALA A 215 -20.80 -14.49 -2.56
CA ALA A 215 -20.44 -14.87 -1.20
C ALA A 215 -19.79 -13.71 -0.44
N VAL A 216 -18.91 -12.93 -1.08
CA VAL A 216 -18.31 -11.71 -0.51
C VAL A 216 -19.40 -10.67 -0.24
N LEU A 217 -20.18 -10.28 -1.26
CA LEU A 217 -21.24 -9.29 -1.11
C LEU A 217 -22.32 -9.73 -0.11
N GLY A 218 -22.67 -11.02 -0.10
CA GLY A 218 -23.63 -11.59 0.84
C GLY A 218 -23.12 -11.66 2.29
N PHE A 219 -21.81 -11.69 2.50
CA PHE A 219 -21.19 -11.56 3.82
C PHE A 219 -21.17 -10.10 4.28
N LEU A 220 -20.74 -9.17 3.41
CA LEU A 220 -20.70 -7.74 3.73
C LEU A 220 -22.09 -7.15 4.04
N GLU A 221 -23.13 -7.53 3.29
CA GLU A 221 -24.53 -7.16 3.55
C GLU A 221 -25.05 -7.72 4.90
N ALA A 222 -24.48 -8.82 5.40
CA ALA A 222 -24.89 -9.44 6.66
C ALA A 222 -24.13 -8.90 7.90
N GLU A 223 -22.93 -8.36 7.70
CA GLU A 223 -22.13 -7.69 8.74
C GLU A 223 -22.45 -6.18 8.86
N LEU A 224 -23.01 -5.57 7.80
CA LEU A 224 -23.47 -4.18 7.81
C LEU A 224 -24.57 -3.93 8.87
N GLY A 225 -24.39 -2.90 9.68
CA GLY A 225 -25.24 -2.54 10.82
C GLY A 225 -24.92 -3.30 12.11
N THR A 226 -23.85 -4.11 12.16
CA THR A 226 -23.47 -4.85 13.38
C THR A 226 -22.53 -4.06 14.30
N ASP A 227 -21.62 -3.26 13.74
CA ASP A 227 -20.66 -2.43 14.47
C ASP A 227 -20.29 -1.19 13.64
N ALA A 228 -20.07 -0.05 14.29
CA ALA A 228 -19.86 1.23 13.62
C ALA A 228 -18.50 1.35 12.92
N ASP A 229 -17.46 0.70 13.46
CA ASP A 229 -16.11 0.75 12.86
C ASP A 229 -16.04 -0.19 11.64
N VAL A 230 -16.78 -1.29 11.69
CA VAL A 230 -17.00 -2.20 10.53
C VAL A 230 -17.84 -1.53 9.45
N ASP A 231 -18.94 -0.84 9.81
CA ASP A 231 -19.77 -0.08 8.86
C ASP A 231 -18.96 1.01 8.16
N ASN A 232 -18.13 1.74 8.90
CA ASN A 232 -17.23 2.76 8.34
C ASN A 232 -16.21 2.13 7.38
N LEU A 233 -15.57 1.03 7.79
CA LEU A 233 -14.60 0.31 6.96
C LEU A 233 -15.23 -0.19 5.64
N ILE A 234 -16.42 -0.79 5.69
CA ILE A 234 -17.14 -1.24 4.49
C ILE A 234 -17.47 -0.04 3.58
N ALA A 235 -17.84 1.11 4.15
CA ALA A 235 -18.13 2.31 3.37
C ALA A 235 -16.89 2.85 2.63
N VAL A 236 -15.78 3.09 3.34
CA VAL A 236 -14.61 3.81 2.77
C VAL A 236 -13.63 2.89 2.02
N ALA A 237 -13.51 1.63 2.41
CA ALA A 237 -12.52 0.71 1.81
C ALA A 237 -13.12 -0.26 0.80
N PHE A 238 -14.44 -0.49 0.81
CA PHE A 238 -15.11 -1.35 -0.16
C PHE A 238 -16.06 -0.56 -1.08
N LEU A 239 -17.03 0.18 -0.53
CA LEU A 239 -18.05 0.85 -1.36
C LEU A 239 -17.52 2.04 -2.16
N GLU A 240 -16.63 2.86 -1.58
CA GLU A 240 -15.95 3.96 -2.29
C GLU A 240 -15.02 3.50 -3.42
N MET A 241 -14.59 2.23 -3.40
CA MET A 241 -13.75 1.61 -4.45
C MET A 241 -14.56 0.93 -5.57
N LEU A 242 -15.91 0.89 -5.49
CA LEU A 242 -16.74 0.22 -6.50
C LEU A 242 -16.85 1.04 -7.80
N PRO A 243 -16.77 0.40 -8.98
CA PRO A 243 -16.81 1.08 -10.28
C PRO A 243 -18.08 1.89 -10.53
N TYR A 244 -17.94 2.97 -11.29
CA TYR A 244 -19.03 3.79 -11.84
C TYR A 244 -19.76 3.06 -12.99
N GLU A 245 -20.90 3.61 -13.43
CA GLU A 245 -21.81 2.92 -14.38
C GLU A 245 -21.20 2.68 -15.78
N ASP A 246 -20.13 3.39 -16.14
CA ASP A 246 -19.41 3.29 -17.41
C ASP A 246 -18.03 2.60 -17.31
N GLU A 247 -17.67 2.09 -16.14
CA GLU A 247 -16.38 1.42 -15.86
C GLU A 247 -16.45 -0.12 -15.95
N PRO A 248 -15.32 -0.81 -16.19
CA PRO A 248 -15.29 -2.28 -16.25
C PRO A 248 -15.76 -2.93 -14.95
N GLY A 249 -16.71 -3.87 -15.04
CA GLY A 249 -17.23 -4.62 -13.90
C GLY A 249 -18.32 -3.92 -13.09
N ALA A 250 -18.90 -2.82 -13.61
CA ALA A 250 -20.04 -2.10 -13.03
C ALA A 250 -21.23 -3.00 -12.64
N GLU A 251 -21.38 -4.19 -13.25
CA GLU A 251 -22.35 -5.22 -12.85
C GLU A 251 -22.25 -5.64 -11.37
N ILE A 252 -21.10 -5.45 -10.69
CA ILE A 252 -20.97 -5.67 -9.24
C ILE A 252 -21.94 -4.79 -8.45
N VAL A 253 -22.23 -3.58 -8.94
CA VAL A 253 -23.18 -2.64 -8.33
C VAL A 253 -24.61 -3.17 -8.43
N GLU A 254 -24.97 -3.90 -9.50
CA GLU A 254 -26.28 -4.58 -9.63
C GLU A 254 -26.41 -5.77 -8.65
N MET A 255 -25.28 -6.41 -8.30
CA MET A 255 -25.23 -7.55 -7.39
C MET A 255 -25.31 -7.19 -5.90
N LEU A 256 -25.19 -5.90 -5.54
CA LEU A 256 -25.30 -5.43 -4.15
C LEU A 256 -26.64 -5.76 -3.49
N GLY A 257 -26.57 -6.03 -2.19
CA GLY A 257 -27.73 -6.08 -1.30
C GLY A 257 -28.37 -4.71 -1.08
N ALA A 258 -29.49 -4.70 -0.35
CA ALA A 258 -30.28 -3.50 -0.14
C ALA A 258 -29.65 -2.54 0.88
N GLY A 259 -28.91 -3.07 1.85
CA GLY A 259 -28.13 -2.28 2.81
C GLY A 259 -26.94 -1.60 2.14
N LEU A 260 -26.08 -2.39 1.48
CA LEU A 260 -24.88 -1.92 0.78
C LEU A 260 -25.23 -0.89 -0.32
N ARG A 261 -26.22 -1.17 -1.17
CA ARG A 261 -26.65 -0.21 -2.20
C ARG A 261 -27.14 1.10 -1.58
N ALA A 262 -27.95 1.04 -0.53
CA ALA A 262 -28.42 2.25 0.15
C ALA A 262 -27.29 3.06 0.84
N VAL A 263 -26.12 2.46 1.13
CA VAL A 263 -24.93 3.19 1.59
C VAL A 263 -24.23 3.86 0.40
N LEU A 264 -23.97 3.11 -0.68
CA LEU A 264 -23.34 3.61 -1.91
C LEU A 264 -24.12 4.77 -2.53
N ASP A 265 -25.45 4.67 -2.59
CA ASP A 265 -26.34 5.73 -3.09
C ASP A 265 -26.11 7.04 -2.31
N ARG A 266 -25.93 6.98 -0.98
CA ARG A 266 -25.67 8.16 -0.14
C ARG A 266 -24.26 8.73 -0.29
N GLN A 267 -23.27 7.89 -0.62
CA GLN A 267 -21.90 8.35 -0.92
C GLN A 267 -21.86 9.07 -2.28
N ARG A 268 -22.61 8.58 -3.28
CA ARG A 268 -22.69 9.16 -4.63
C ARG A 268 -23.61 10.39 -4.73
N GLU A 269 -24.39 10.70 -3.69
CA GLU A 269 -25.22 11.92 -3.58
C GLU A 269 -24.57 13.09 -2.80
N ALA A 270 -23.36 12.91 -2.24
CA ALA A 270 -22.74 13.83 -1.25
C ALA A 270 -21.88 14.95 -1.85
#